data_AF-A0A6I2WH73-F1
#
_entry.id   AF-A0A6I2WH73-F1
#
_cell.length_a   1.000
_cell.length_b   1.000
_cell.length_c   1.000
_cell.angle_alpha   90.00
_cell.angle_beta   90.00
_cell.angle_gamma   90.00
#
_symmetry.space_group_name_H-M   'P 1'
#
loop_
_entity.id
_entity.type
_entity.pdbx_description
1 polymer ?
#
loop_
_entity_poly.entity_id
_entity_poly.type
_entity_poly.pdbx_seq_one_letter_code
_entity_poly.pdbx_strand_id
1 'polypeptide(L)'
;MNPTYSAAAEEYREKVQAFLAEKLPPNWKGIGALTGDALEHFITEWRATLFSSGYLAPGWPVEFGGGGLSELEQVIIAEEFARAGV
;
A
#
# COMPACT_ATOMS: atom_id res chain seq x y z
N MET A 1 11.40 -7.86 20.26
CA MET A 1 10.27 -7.20 20.95
C MET A 1 9.05 -7.42 20.06
N ASN A 2 7.95 -7.98 20.56
CA ASN A 2 6.71 -8.15 19.78
C ASN A 2 5.81 -6.96 20.11
N PRO A 3 5.70 -5.94 19.25
CA PRO A 3 4.77 -4.85 19.48
C PRO A 3 3.34 -5.40 19.44
N THR A 4 2.56 -5.15 20.50
CA THR A 4 1.13 -5.45 20.52
C THR A 4 0.40 -4.26 19.90
N TYR A 5 -0.21 -4.45 18.74
CA TYR A 5 -1.01 -3.43 18.07
C TYR A 5 -2.38 -3.26 18.75
N SER A 6 -2.94 -2.05 18.71
CA SER A 6 -4.29 -1.77 19.21
C SER A 6 -5.35 -2.32 18.25
N ALA A 7 -6.61 -2.43 18.71
CA ALA A 7 -7.72 -2.84 17.84
C ALA A 7 -7.86 -1.92 16.60
N ALA A 8 -7.71 -0.60 16.78
CA ALA A 8 -7.77 0.36 15.67
C ALA A 8 -6.63 0.16 14.64
N ALA A 9 -5.46 -0.28 15.10
CA ALA A 9 -4.35 -0.60 14.20
C ALA A 9 -4.63 -1.87 13.38
N GLU A 10 -5.26 -2.88 13.98
CA GLU A 10 -5.68 -4.08 13.27
C GLU A 10 -6.82 -3.80 12.28
N GLU A 11 -7.82 -2.98 12.65
CA GLU A 11 -8.86 -2.53 11.72
C GLU A 11 -8.26 -1.78 10.51
N TYR A 12 -7.24 -0.96 10.74
CA TYR A 12 -6.54 -0.28 9.65
C TYR A 12 -5.75 -1.27 8.78
N ARG A 13 -5.11 -2.28 9.39
CA ARG A 13 -4.41 -3.34 8.67
C ARG A 13 -5.36 -4.10 7.75
N GLU A 14 -6.54 -4.48 8.24
CA GLU A 14 -7.58 -5.12 7.43
C GLU A 14 -8.01 -4.26 6.24
N LYS A 15 -8.15 -2.94 6.44
CA LYS A 15 -8.44 -1.99 5.35
C LYS A 15 -7.35 -2.00 4.28
N VAL A 16 -6.08 -1.99 4.67
CA VAL A 16 -4.94 -2.03 3.73
C VAL A 16 -4.91 -3.37 2.98
N GLN A 17 -5.15 -4.49 3.67
CA GLN A 17 -5.22 -5.80 3.06
C GLN A 17 -6.37 -5.91 2.05
N ALA A 18 -7.54 -5.38 2.38
CA ALA A 18 -8.68 -5.33 1.46
C ALA A 18 -8.37 -4.49 0.22
N PHE A 19 -7.72 -3.34 0.39
CA PHE A 19 -7.26 -2.51 -0.73
C PHE A 19 -6.29 -3.28 -1.64
N LEU A 20 -5.29 -3.95 -1.08
CA LEU A 20 -4.34 -4.75 -1.85
C LEU A 20 -5.03 -5.90 -2.59
N ALA A 21 -5.97 -6.60 -1.94
CA ALA A 21 -6.73 -7.68 -2.56
C ALA A 21 -7.65 -7.20 -3.70
N GLU A 22 -8.19 -5.99 -3.59
CA GLU A 22 -9.03 -5.38 -4.63
C GLU A 22 -8.19 -4.90 -5.83
N LYS A 23 -7.03 -4.28 -5.58
CA LYS A 23 -6.24 -3.61 -6.62
C LYS A 23 -5.20 -4.51 -7.27
N LEU A 24 -4.73 -5.55 -6.60
CA LEU A 24 -3.73 -6.45 -7.16
C LEU A 24 -4.39 -7.57 -7.99
N PRO A 25 -3.70 -8.05 -9.05
CA PRO A 25 -4.20 -9.17 -9.84
C PRO A 25 -4.45 -10.44 -9.00
N PRO A 26 -5.46 -11.26 -9.33
CA PRO A 26 -5.78 -12.48 -8.57
C PRO A 26 -4.63 -13.51 -8.47
N ASN A 27 -3.70 -13.49 -9.43
CA ASN A 27 -2.51 -14.36 -9.49
C ASN A 27 -1.22 -13.59 -9.20
N TRP A 28 -1.30 -12.53 -8.39
CA TRP A 28 -0.17 -11.70 -8.04
C TRP A 28 0.96 -12.50 -7.37
N LYS A 29 2.19 -12.29 -7.86
CA LYS A 29 3.41 -12.95 -7.37
C LYS A 29 4.48 -11.95 -6.91
N GLY A 30 4.09 -10.69 -6.75
CA GLY A 30 5.01 -9.58 -6.47
C GLY A 30 5.59 -8.95 -7.74
N ILE A 31 6.06 -7.71 -7.61
CA ILE A 31 6.67 -6.92 -8.69
C ILE A 31 7.83 -7.68 -9.33
N GLY A 32 8.61 -8.42 -8.54
CA GLY A 32 9.77 -9.19 -9.01
C GLY A 32 9.44 -10.32 -9.99
N ALA A 33 8.17 -10.69 -10.15
CA ALA A 33 7.73 -11.67 -11.17
C ALA A 33 7.45 -11.02 -12.54
N LEU A 34 7.40 -9.69 -12.63
CA LEU A 34 7.17 -8.94 -13.87
C LEU A 34 8.49 -8.52 -14.51
N THR A 35 8.51 -8.42 -15.84
CA THR A 35 9.70 -7.99 -16.61
C THR A 35 9.28 -7.14 -17.83
N GLY A 36 10.21 -6.33 -18.33
CA GLY A 36 10.03 -5.50 -19.53
C GLY A 36 8.78 -4.61 -19.45
N ASP A 37 8.06 -4.50 -20.56
CA ASP A 37 6.87 -3.66 -20.71
C ASP A 37 5.78 -3.93 -19.66
N ALA A 38 5.63 -5.19 -19.22
CA ALA A 38 4.65 -5.55 -18.20
C ALA A 38 4.97 -4.92 -16.83
N LEU A 39 6.26 -4.84 -16.48
CA LEU A 39 6.71 -4.16 -15.26
C LEU A 39 6.50 -2.65 -15.35
N GLU A 40 6.86 -2.04 -16.48
CA GLU A 40 6.70 -0.59 -16.68
C GLU A 40 5.24 -0.16 -16.66
N HIS A 41 4.37 -0.95 -17.30
CA HIS A 41 2.93 -0.72 -17.29
C HIS A 41 2.37 -0.83 -15.87
N PHE A 42 2.72 -1.90 -15.14
CA PHE A 42 2.29 -2.08 -13.75
C PHE A 42 2.75 -0.92 -12.85
N ILE A 43 4.02 -0.51 -12.89
CA ILE A 43 4.52 0.60 -12.07
C ILE A 43 3.74 1.89 -12.35
N THR A 44 3.44 2.15 -13.61
CA THR A 44 2.70 3.35 -14.03
C THR A 44 1.28 3.36 -13.48
N GLU A 45 0.54 2.26 -13.67
CA GLU A 45 -0.83 2.13 -13.16
C GLU A 45 -0.87 2.08 -11.63
N TRP A 46 0.10 1.41 -11.01
CA TRP A 46 0.20 1.29 -9.57
C TRP A 46 0.41 2.64 -8.91
N ARG A 47 1.32 3.48 -9.43
CA ARG A 47 1.51 4.85 -8.93
C ARG A 47 0.23 5.69 -9.01
N ALA A 48 -0.52 5.60 -10.10
CA ALA A 48 -1.79 6.30 -10.24
C ALA A 48 -2.83 5.79 -9.23
N THR A 49 -2.88 4.47 -9.02
CA THR A 49 -3.76 3.84 -8.02
C THR A 49 -3.42 4.32 -6.62
N LEU A 50 -2.14 4.28 -6.23
CA LEU A 50 -1.66 4.77 -4.93
C LEU A 50 -1.95 6.26 -4.73
N PHE A 51 -1.82 7.07 -5.77
CA PHE A 51 -2.16 8.50 -5.69
C PHE A 51 -3.65 8.69 -5.38
N SER A 52 -4.52 7.98 -6.12
CA SER A 52 -5.97 8.07 -5.93
C SER A 52 -6.45 7.61 -4.55
N SER A 53 -5.70 6.72 -3.89
CA SER A 53 -6.01 6.20 -2.56
C SER A 53 -5.26 6.91 -1.42
N GLY A 54 -4.45 7.92 -1.73
CA GLY A 54 -3.64 8.64 -0.73
C GLY A 54 -2.42 7.85 -0.20
N TYR A 55 -2.07 6.74 -0.83
CA TYR A 55 -0.96 5.87 -0.41
C TYR A 55 0.36 6.13 -1.14
N LEU A 56 0.39 7.00 -2.16
CA LEU A 56 1.63 7.35 -2.86
C LEU A 56 2.57 8.19 -1.98
N ALA A 57 2.00 9.10 -1.18
CA ALA A 57 2.71 9.93 -0.22
C ALA A 57 1.95 9.91 1.12
N PRO A 58 1.98 8.78 1.85
CA PRO A 58 1.05 8.54 2.95
C PRO A 58 1.21 9.53 4.11
N GLY A 59 2.43 9.95 4.42
CA GLY A 59 2.71 10.91 5.49
C GLY A 59 2.62 12.39 5.09
N TRP A 60 2.43 12.71 3.81
CA TRP A 60 2.29 14.11 3.40
C TRP A 60 0.91 14.65 3.77
N PRO A 61 0.79 15.92 4.18
CA PRO A 61 -0.49 16.55 4.44
C PRO A 61 -1.43 16.50 3.23
N VAL A 62 -2.74 16.43 3.49
CA VAL A 62 -3.77 16.29 2.45
C VAL A 62 -3.83 17.51 1.54
N GLU A 63 -3.52 18.71 2.05
CA GLU A 63 -3.46 19.94 1.24
C GLU A 63 -2.38 19.91 0.14
N PHE A 64 -1.41 19.00 0.25
CA PHE A 64 -0.38 18.77 -0.77
C PHE A 64 -0.65 17.51 -1.61
N GLY A 65 -1.85 16.91 -1.48
CA GLY A 65 -2.24 15.68 -2.18
C GLY A 65 -1.70 14.40 -1.55
N GLY A 66 -1.24 14.45 -0.30
CA GLY A 66 -0.81 13.28 0.47
C GLY A 66 -1.95 12.56 1.19
N GLY A 67 -1.61 11.48 1.89
CA GLY A 67 -2.57 10.67 2.65
C GLY A 67 -2.95 11.23 4.01
N GLY A 68 -2.15 12.13 4.59
CA GLY A 68 -2.35 12.66 5.94
C GLY A 68 -2.33 11.59 7.03
N LEU A 69 -1.68 10.45 6.78
CA LEU A 69 -1.71 9.29 7.65
C LEU A 69 -0.79 9.45 8.86
N SER A 70 -1.24 8.92 9.99
CA SER A 70 -0.44 8.86 11.21
C SER A 70 0.80 7.98 11.03
N GLU A 71 1.79 8.13 11.92
CA GLU A 71 3.03 7.33 11.89
C GLU A 71 2.74 5.82 11.97
N LEU A 72 1.76 5.43 12.79
CA LEU A 72 1.38 4.02 12.94
C LEU A 72 0.72 3.47 11.66
N GLU A 73 -0.16 4.24 11.03
CA GLU A 73 -0.77 3.85 9.75
C GLU A 73 0.27 3.74 8.63
N GLN A 74 1.27 4.62 8.61
CA GLN A 74 2.40 4.53 7.69
C GLN A 74 3.22 3.26 7.89
N VAL A 75 3.47 2.85 9.14
CA VAL A 75 4.14 1.58 9.47
C VAL A 75 3.32 0.40 8.98
N ILE A 76 2.01 0.38 9.24
CA ILE A 76 1.11 -0.70 8.82
C ILE A 76 1.08 -0.83 7.29
N ILE A 77 0.96 0.29 6.56
CA ILE A 77 1.01 0.26 5.08
C ILE A 77 2.33 -0.32 4.59
N ALA A 78 3.45 0.15 5.14
CA ALA A 78 4.76 -0.33 4.71
C ALA A 78 4.92 -1.84 4.94
N GLU A 79 4.45 -2.36 6.08
CA GLU A 79 4.45 -3.79 6.38
C GLU A 79 3.59 -4.59 5.39
N GLU A 80 2.35 -4.15 5.12
CA GLU A 80 1.44 -4.86 4.24
C GLU A 80 1.85 -4.78 2.76
N PHE A 81 2.42 -3.64 2.31
CA PHE A 81 2.95 -3.49 0.95
C PHE A 81 4.16 -4.40 0.75
N ALA A 82 5.08 -4.42 1.71
CA ALA A 82 6.22 -5.33 1.67
C ALA A 82 5.77 -6.81 1.67
N ARG A 83 4.76 -7.16 2.45
CA ARG A 83 4.16 -8.51 2.47
C ARG A 83 3.52 -8.87 1.14
N ALA A 84 2.83 -7.93 0.51
CA ALA A 84 2.20 -8.12 -0.80
C ALA A 84 3.22 -8.07 -1.96
N GLY A 85 4.45 -7.62 -1.72
CA GLY A 85 5.51 -7.57 -2.73
C GLY A 85 5.29 -6.46 -3.76
N VAL A 86 4.82 -5.30 -3.31
CA VAL A 86 4.61 -4.07 -4.09
C VAL A 86 5.49 -2.92 -3.62
#